data_AF-A0A4R3Y3C7-F1
#
_entry.id   AF-A0A4R3Y3C7-F1
#
_cell.length_a   1.000
_cell.length_b   1.000
_cell.length_c   1.000
_cell.angle_alpha   90.00
_cell.angle_beta   90.00
_cell.angle_gamma   90.00
#
_symmetry.space_group_name_H-M   'P 1'
#
loop_
_entity.id
_entity.type
_entity.pdbx_description
1 polymer ?
#
loop_
_entity_poly.entity_id
_entity_poly.type
_entity_poly.pdbx_seq_one_letter_code
_entity_poly.pdbx_strand_id
1 'polypeptide(L)'
;MTNDPFKDYIRHIEPSKKQKGYAWQTAIGLQDVDGLQPPRYLREMAIKHIDGKISIETAEQWISQYYAAQPTLDESRTEEADKVSVQIAKLLSEPAFSFNVSQYLAIHKQLFTGIYPHAGKIRHYNISKKEWILDGETVVYGAAAELQAMLEYDLAQEKIFSYKGLSIDTVIEHLAIFIARLWQIHPFEEGNTRIGAVFLLKYLKTLGFDASNDIFAENACIQLQNIWCVFCVIYC
;
A
#
# COMPACT_ATOMS: atom_id res chain seq x y z
N MET A 1 -21.76 -3.40 13.02
CA MET A 1 -20.64 -2.43 13.13
C MET A 1 -19.57 -3.09 13.97
N THR A 2 -18.56 -3.67 13.32
CA THR A 2 -17.38 -4.23 13.98
C THR A 2 -16.55 -3.05 14.48
N ASN A 3 -16.35 -2.92 15.79
CA ASN A 3 -15.42 -1.94 16.35
C ASN A 3 -14.02 -2.30 15.84
N ASP A 4 -13.42 -1.40 15.04
CA ASP A 4 -12.05 -1.53 14.58
C ASP A 4 -11.10 -1.50 15.80
N PRO A 5 -10.40 -2.60 16.12
CA PRO A 5 -9.58 -2.70 17.33
C PRO A 5 -8.37 -1.75 17.30
N PHE A 6 -8.02 -1.18 16.15
CA PHE A 6 -6.87 -0.28 16.01
C PHE A 6 -7.20 1.18 16.36
N LYS A 7 -8.49 1.57 16.37
CA LYS A 7 -8.91 2.96 16.65
C LYS A 7 -8.44 3.47 18.01
N ASP A 8 -8.47 2.61 19.03
CA ASP A 8 -8.04 2.99 20.38
C ASP A 8 -6.53 3.17 20.47
N TYR A 9 -5.76 2.45 19.64
CA TYR A 9 -4.30 2.60 19.56
C TYR A 9 -3.87 3.87 18.83
N ILE A 10 -4.62 4.29 17.80
CA ILE A 10 -4.35 5.54 17.06
C ILE A 10 -4.57 6.76 17.96
N ARG A 11 -5.48 6.65 18.94
CA ARG A 11 -5.75 7.67 19.95
C ARG A 11 -4.84 7.57 21.17
N HIS A 12 -3.94 6.59 21.21
CA HIS A 12 -3.07 6.35 22.36
C HIS A 12 -1.96 7.40 22.47
N ILE A 13 -1.59 7.76 23.70
CA ILE A 13 -0.59 8.81 23.99
C ILE A 13 0.84 8.32 23.69
N GLU A 14 1.11 7.04 23.90
CA GLU A 14 2.42 6.42 23.60
C GLU A 14 2.75 6.45 22.08
N PRO A 15 3.77 7.19 21.64
CA PRO A 15 4.06 7.38 20.21
C PRO A 15 4.36 6.07 19.47
N SER A 16 5.06 5.14 20.12
CA SER A 16 5.40 3.83 19.56
C SER A 16 4.16 2.98 19.27
N LYS A 17 3.21 2.91 20.22
CA LYS A 17 1.96 2.17 20.02
C LYS A 17 1.08 2.82 18.96
N LYS A 18 1.03 4.15 18.93
CA LYS A 18 0.31 4.90 17.91
C LYS A 18 0.84 4.63 16.50
N GLN A 19 2.16 4.72 16.30
CA GLN A 19 2.78 4.44 15.01
C GLN A 19 2.54 2.98 14.57
N LYS A 20 2.71 2.02 15.47
CA LYS A 20 2.43 0.60 15.18
C LYS A 20 0.95 0.36 14.87
N GLY A 21 0.05 1.00 15.61
CA GLY A 21 -1.40 0.92 15.39
C GLY A 21 -1.78 1.43 14.01
N TYR A 22 -1.26 2.60 13.62
CA TYR A 22 -1.45 3.15 12.28
C TYR A 22 -0.91 2.23 11.18
N ALA A 23 0.32 1.71 11.36
CA ALA A 23 0.94 0.81 10.39
C ALA A 23 0.11 -0.47 10.17
N TRP A 24 -0.39 -1.09 11.25
CA TRP A 24 -1.22 -2.30 11.17
C TRP A 24 -2.63 -2.04 10.64
N GLN A 25 -3.27 -0.93 11.03
CA GLN A 25 -4.57 -0.54 10.48
C GLN A 25 -4.47 -0.33 8.97
N THR A 26 -3.45 0.43 8.53
CA THR A 26 -3.21 0.68 7.11
C THR A 26 -2.93 -0.61 6.35
N ALA A 27 -2.06 -1.47 6.90
CA ALA A 27 -1.71 -2.75 6.27
C ALA A 27 -2.92 -3.67 6.04
N ILE A 28 -3.80 -3.76 7.04
CA ILE A 28 -5.02 -4.57 7.00
C ILE A 28 -6.06 -3.94 6.07
N GLY A 29 -6.26 -2.62 6.15
CA GLY A 29 -7.21 -1.91 5.28
C GLY A 29 -6.82 -1.97 3.80
N LEU A 30 -5.53 -2.00 3.48
CA LEU A 30 -5.06 -2.19 2.11
C LEU A 30 -5.38 -3.58 1.53
N GLN A 31 -5.77 -4.57 2.35
CA GLN A 31 -6.24 -5.86 1.85
C GLN A 31 -7.73 -5.81 1.46
N ASP A 32 -8.51 -4.87 2.01
CA ASP A 32 -9.93 -4.70 1.66
C ASP A 32 -10.08 -4.26 0.19
N VAL A 33 -9.05 -3.66 -0.42
CA VAL A 33 -8.99 -3.33 -1.86
C VAL A 33 -9.24 -4.56 -2.73
N ASP A 34 -8.76 -5.72 -2.29
CA ASP A 34 -8.91 -6.99 -2.99
C ASP A 34 -10.17 -7.77 -2.54
N GLY A 35 -11.04 -7.13 -1.74
CA GLY A 35 -12.26 -7.70 -1.16
C GLY A 35 -12.00 -8.69 -0.02
N LEU A 36 -10.79 -8.73 0.52
CA LEU A 36 -10.37 -9.71 1.52
C LEU A 36 -10.59 -9.13 2.91
N GLN A 37 -11.32 -9.85 3.77
CA GLN A 37 -11.48 -9.49 5.18
C GLN A 37 -10.45 -10.27 6.01
N PRO A 38 -9.42 -9.62 6.56
CA PRO A 38 -8.35 -10.36 7.21
C PRO A 38 -8.83 -11.12 8.44
N PRO A 39 -8.48 -12.40 8.57
CA PRO A 39 -8.98 -13.29 9.62
C PRO A 39 -8.59 -12.82 11.02
N ARG A 40 -9.29 -13.38 12.01
CA ARG A 40 -9.08 -13.09 13.43
C ARG A 40 -7.61 -13.27 13.86
N TYR A 41 -6.91 -14.26 13.29
CA TYR A 41 -5.53 -14.57 13.65
C TYR A 41 -4.55 -13.41 13.35
N LEU A 42 -4.62 -12.81 12.16
CA LEU A 42 -3.78 -11.64 11.81
C LEU A 42 -4.00 -10.49 12.80
N ARG A 43 -5.26 -10.20 13.13
CA ARG A 43 -5.61 -9.11 14.07
C ARG A 43 -5.05 -9.38 15.46
N GLU A 44 -5.10 -10.63 15.93
CA GLU A 44 -4.49 -11.02 17.21
C GLU A 44 -2.97 -10.84 17.21
N MET A 45 -2.29 -11.16 16.11
CA MET A 45 -0.84 -10.95 15.97
C MET A 45 -0.49 -9.46 15.94
N ALA A 46 -1.26 -8.67 15.20
CA ALA A 46 -1.12 -7.22 15.14
C ALA A 46 -1.22 -6.59 16.55
N ILE A 47 -2.25 -6.96 17.32
CA ILE A 47 -2.44 -6.47 18.70
C ILE A 47 -1.25 -6.87 19.58
N LYS A 48 -0.79 -8.13 19.53
CA LYS A 48 0.38 -8.57 20.30
C LYS A 48 1.64 -7.76 19.94
N HIS A 49 1.85 -7.44 18.68
CA HIS A 49 2.98 -6.62 18.24
C HIS A 49 2.86 -5.15 18.69
N ILE A 50 1.67 -4.56 18.57
CA ILE A 50 1.39 -3.19 19.03
C ILE A 50 1.65 -3.08 20.53
N ASP A 51 1.15 -4.04 21.31
CA ASP A 51 1.36 -4.12 22.77
C ASP A 51 2.81 -4.43 23.18
N GLY A 52 3.69 -4.76 22.23
CA GLY A 52 5.08 -5.13 22.51
C GLY A 52 5.26 -6.54 23.10
N LYS A 53 4.24 -7.40 23.00
CA LYS A 53 4.29 -8.80 23.47
C LYS A 53 5.10 -9.71 22.52
N ILE A 54 5.19 -9.34 21.25
CA ILE A 54 6.01 -10.01 20.22
C ILE A 54 6.69 -8.97 19.33
N SER A 55 7.79 -9.34 18.68
CA SER A 55 8.39 -8.51 17.61
C SER A 55 7.63 -8.67 16.29
N ILE A 56 7.89 -7.79 15.31
CA ILE A 56 7.30 -7.91 13.97
C ILE A 56 7.80 -9.17 13.26
N GLU A 57 9.05 -9.58 13.49
CA GLU A 57 9.64 -10.81 12.97
C GLU A 57 8.98 -12.05 13.58
N THR A 58 8.65 -12.02 14.88
CA THR A 58 7.88 -13.11 15.51
C THR A 58 6.47 -13.20 14.91
N ALA A 59 5.80 -12.07 14.67
CA ALA A 59 4.50 -12.07 14.01
C ALA A 59 4.58 -12.68 12.59
N GLU A 60 5.58 -12.27 11.80
CA GLU A 60 5.88 -12.80 10.47
C GLU A 60 6.07 -14.32 10.47
N GLN A 61 6.89 -14.82 11.42
CA GLN A 61 7.15 -16.25 11.58
C GLN A 61 5.90 -17.03 11.98
N TRP A 62 5.12 -16.55 12.95
CA TRP A 62 3.93 -17.24 13.43
C TRP A 62 2.84 -17.31 12.36
N ILE A 63 2.64 -16.24 11.58
CA ILE A 63 1.73 -16.23 10.44
C ILE A 63 2.18 -17.22 9.36
N SER A 64 3.48 -17.25 9.05
CA SER A 64 4.01 -18.21 8.08
C SER A 64 3.82 -19.66 8.53
N GLN A 65 4.03 -19.94 9.83
CA GLN A 65 3.81 -21.28 10.41
C GLN A 65 2.34 -21.68 10.44
N TYR A 66 1.43 -20.74 10.70
CA TYR A 66 -0.01 -20.97 10.71
C TYR A 66 -0.53 -21.53 9.38
N TYR A 67 -0.07 -20.95 8.26
CA TYR A 67 -0.43 -21.43 6.93
C TYR A 67 0.33 -22.70 6.53
N ALA A 68 1.62 -22.82 6.88
CA ALA A 68 2.39 -24.05 6.62
C ALA A 68 1.82 -25.29 7.31
N ALA A 69 1.20 -25.13 8.49
CA ALA A 69 0.55 -26.21 9.23
C ALA A 69 -0.82 -26.62 8.67
N GLN A 70 -1.38 -25.86 7.73
CA GLN A 70 -2.71 -26.07 7.16
C GLN A 70 -2.70 -26.05 5.62
N PRO A 71 -1.99 -26.98 4.96
CA PRO A 71 -1.79 -26.98 3.51
C PRO A 71 -3.07 -27.22 2.68
N THR A 72 -4.20 -27.57 3.32
CA THR A 72 -5.50 -27.79 2.66
C THR A 72 -6.44 -26.59 2.70
N LEU A 73 -6.04 -25.46 3.31
CA LEU A 73 -6.76 -24.20 3.16
C LEU A 73 -6.54 -23.72 1.73
N ASP A 74 -7.54 -23.92 0.86
CA ASP A 74 -7.61 -23.31 -0.48
C ASP A 74 -7.94 -21.80 -0.35
N GLU A 75 -7.10 -21.09 0.40
CA GLU A 75 -7.23 -19.67 0.72
C GLU A 75 -5.92 -18.94 0.39
N SER A 76 -5.33 -19.23 -0.78
CA SER A 76 -4.08 -18.60 -1.24
C SER A 76 -4.13 -17.07 -1.17
N ARG A 77 -5.31 -16.48 -1.42
CA ARG A 77 -5.55 -15.04 -1.30
C ARG A 77 -5.54 -14.55 0.15
N THR A 78 -6.10 -15.31 1.10
CA THR A 78 -6.06 -14.94 2.52
C THR A 78 -4.63 -15.04 3.07
N GLU A 79 -3.89 -16.09 2.69
CA GLU A 79 -2.48 -16.25 3.07
C GLU A 79 -1.63 -15.09 2.55
N GLU A 80 -1.79 -14.75 1.27
CA GLU A 80 -1.13 -13.58 0.68
C GLU A 80 -1.45 -12.31 1.47
N ALA A 81 -2.73 -12.03 1.72
CA ALA A 81 -3.17 -10.83 2.40
C ALA A 81 -2.57 -10.70 3.80
N ASP A 82 -2.54 -11.79 4.57
CA ASP A 82 -1.97 -11.81 5.91
C ASP A 82 -0.45 -11.58 5.89
N LYS A 83 0.26 -12.29 5.01
CA LYS A 83 1.72 -12.14 4.88
C LYS A 83 2.09 -10.74 4.38
N VAL A 84 1.40 -10.23 3.38
CA VAL A 84 1.62 -8.88 2.84
C VAL A 84 1.30 -7.83 3.89
N SER A 85 0.25 -8.01 4.71
CA SER A 85 -0.06 -7.08 5.80
C SER A 85 1.10 -6.93 6.79
N VAL A 86 1.75 -8.04 7.15
CA VAL A 86 2.95 -7.98 8.01
C VAL A 86 4.06 -7.18 7.34
N GLN A 87 4.33 -7.43 6.05
CA GLN A 87 5.38 -6.73 5.30
C GLN A 87 5.07 -5.23 5.15
N ILE A 88 3.82 -4.86 4.92
CA ILE A 88 3.39 -3.44 4.89
C ILE A 88 3.61 -2.80 6.25
N ALA A 89 3.16 -3.43 7.35
CA ALA A 89 3.30 -2.88 8.69
C ALA A 89 4.79 -2.69 9.07
N LYS A 90 5.65 -3.64 8.67
CA LYS A 90 7.11 -3.56 8.81
C LYS A 90 7.68 -2.37 8.03
N LEU A 91 7.37 -2.26 6.73
CA LEU A 91 7.86 -1.18 5.87
C LEU A 91 7.41 0.22 6.29
N LEU A 92 6.18 0.37 6.77
CA LEU A 92 5.68 1.66 7.27
C LEU A 92 6.34 2.06 8.61
N SER A 93 6.83 1.07 9.36
CA SER A 93 7.57 1.30 10.62
C SER A 93 9.04 1.69 10.38
N GLU A 94 9.60 1.36 9.20
CA GLU A 94 10.97 1.69 8.84
C GLU A 94 11.14 3.17 8.42
N PRO A 95 12.15 3.90 8.95
CA PRO A 95 12.36 5.30 8.59
C PRO A 95 13.02 5.48 7.22
N ALA A 96 13.74 4.47 6.72
CA ALA A 96 14.45 4.56 5.45
C ALA A 96 13.48 4.63 4.26
N PHE A 97 13.74 5.57 3.34
CA PHE A 97 13.04 5.69 2.07
C PHE A 97 13.89 6.47 1.07
N SER A 98 13.79 6.12 -0.20
CA SER A 98 14.39 6.88 -1.30
C SER A 98 13.38 7.02 -2.42
N PHE A 99 13.13 8.25 -2.88
CA PHE A 99 12.16 8.49 -3.94
C PHE A 99 12.78 8.22 -5.33
N ASN A 100 12.73 6.96 -5.78
CA ASN A 100 13.20 6.52 -7.09
C ASN A 100 12.59 5.16 -7.51
N VAL A 101 12.80 4.77 -8.78
CA VAL A 101 12.27 3.51 -9.35
C VAL A 101 12.79 2.29 -8.60
N SER A 102 14.08 2.25 -8.25
CA SER A 102 14.67 1.13 -7.52
C SER A 102 13.97 0.87 -6.18
N GLN A 103 13.59 1.92 -5.46
CA GLN A 103 12.82 1.79 -4.22
C GLN A 103 11.39 1.31 -4.50
N TYR A 104 10.76 1.77 -5.58
CA TYR A 104 9.42 1.32 -5.98
C TYR A 104 9.42 -0.20 -6.27
N LEU A 105 10.41 -0.70 -7.01
CA LEU A 105 10.61 -2.13 -7.27
C LEU A 105 11.00 -2.89 -5.99
N ALA A 106 11.81 -2.30 -5.11
CA ALA A 106 12.23 -2.92 -3.86
C ALA A 106 11.05 -3.11 -2.89
N ILE A 107 10.13 -2.16 -2.81
CA ILE A 107 8.89 -2.30 -2.03
C ILE A 107 8.08 -3.48 -2.57
N HIS A 108 7.88 -3.57 -3.89
CA HIS A 108 7.21 -4.74 -4.48
C HIS A 108 7.90 -6.05 -4.12
N LYS A 109 9.23 -6.08 -4.22
CA LYS A 109 10.01 -7.26 -3.83
C LYS A 109 9.77 -7.63 -2.37
N GLN A 110 9.86 -6.68 -1.45
CA GLN A 110 9.71 -6.93 -0.02
C GLN A 110 8.29 -7.41 0.34
N LEU A 111 7.26 -6.80 -0.25
CA LEU A 111 5.88 -7.18 0.01
C LEU A 111 5.55 -8.61 -0.45
N PHE A 112 6.09 -9.04 -1.60
CA PHE A 112 5.67 -10.28 -2.26
C PHE A 112 6.75 -11.37 -2.34
N THR A 113 7.90 -11.19 -1.68
CA THR A 113 8.92 -12.24 -1.58
C THR A 113 8.33 -13.46 -0.86
N GLY A 114 8.49 -14.65 -1.45
CA GLY A 114 7.92 -15.89 -0.92
C GLY A 114 6.42 -16.06 -1.21
N ILE A 115 5.81 -15.13 -1.95
CA ILE A 115 4.42 -15.19 -2.44
C ILE A 115 4.45 -15.32 -3.97
N TYR A 116 5.09 -14.37 -4.65
CA TYR A 116 5.21 -14.36 -6.11
C TYR A 116 6.65 -14.59 -6.58
N PRO A 117 6.88 -15.45 -7.60
CA PRO A 117 8.20 -15.64 -8.19
C PRO A 117 8.70 -14.41 -8.96
N HIS A 118 7.79 -13.50 -9.34
CA HIS A 118 8.07 -12.26 -10.04
C HIS A 118 8.19 -11.04 -9.09
N ALA A 119 8.22 -11.24 -7.76
CA ALA A 119 8.33 -10.14 -6.80
C ALA A 119 9.51 -9.19 -7.13
N GLY A 120 9.22 -7.90 -7.25
CA GLY A 120 10.17 -6.85 -7.63
C GLY A 120 10.48 -6.73 -9.13
N LYS A 121 9.86 -7.52 -10.01
CA LYS A 121 10.13 -7.50 -11.46
C LYS A 121 9.00 -6.80 -12.21
N ILE A 122 9.37 -5.92 -13.14
CA ILE A 122 8.44 -5.32 -14.10
C ILE A 122 7.94 -6.41 -15.06
N ARG A 123 6.63 -6.40 -15.36
CA ARG A 123 6.03 -7.34 -16.32
C ARG A 123 6.57 -7.11 -17.73
N HIS A 124 6.63 -8.17 -18.53
CA HIS A 124 7.17 -8.15 -19.89
C HIS A 124 6.10 -8.34 -20.97
N TYR A 125 4.82 -8.27 -20.60
CA TYR A 125 3.67 -8.41 -21.47
C TYR A 125 2.61 -7.37 -21.13
N ASN A 126 1.76 -7.02 -22.11
CA ASN A 126 0.67 -6.07 -21.91
C ASN A 126 -0.48 -6.74 -21.14
N ILE A 127 -1.12 -5.96 -20.28
CA ILE A 127 -2.31 -6.37 -19.54
C ILE A 127 -3.45 -5.39 -19.79
N SER A 128 -4.66 -5.91 -19.71
CA SER A 128 -5.89 -5.15 -19.65
C SER A 128 -6.75 -5.78 -18.58
N LYS A 129 -7.22 -5.01 -17.61
CA LYS A 129 -8.11 -5.49 -16.55
C LYS A 129 -9.44 -4.76 -16.65
N LYS A 130 -10.52 -5.48 -16.32
CA LYS A 130 -11.80 -4.85 -16.05
C LYS A 130 -11.74 -4.30 -14.64
N GLU A 131 -11.76 -2.98 -14.52
CA GLU A 131 -11.69 -2.35 -13.22
C GLU A 131 -13.10 -2.07 -12.74
N TRP A 132 -13.44 -2.57 -11.55
CA TRP A 132 -14.75 -2.34 -10.92
C TRP A 132 -15.00 -0.85 -10.70
N ILE A 133 -13.93 -0.08 -10.56
CA ILE A 133 -13.95 1.36 -10.35
C ILE A 133 -14.34 2.15 -11.61
N LEU A 134 -14.38 1.47 -12.76
CA LEU A 134 -14.78 1.99 -14.06
C LEU A 134 -16.07 1.32 -14.55
N ASP A 135 -16.95 0.90 -13.63
CA ASP A 135 -18.18 0.17 -13.96
C ASP A 135 -17.94 -1.06 -14.86
N GLY A 136 -16.74 -1.67 -14.76
CA GLY A 136 -16.36 -2.85 -15.54
C GLY A 136 -15.76 -2.55 -16.93
N GLU A 137 -15.53 -1.29 -17.27
CA GLU A 137 -14.76 -0.91 -18.46
C GLU A 137 -13.31 -1.38 -18.38
N THR A 138 -12.71 -1.56 -19.56
CA THR A 138 -11.37 -2.13 -19.69
C THR A 138 -10.32 -1.02 -19.72
N VAL A 139 -9.41 -1.04 -18.74
CA VAL A 139 -8.24 -0.15 -18.75
C VAL A 139 -7.12 -0.78 -19.55
N VAL A 140 -6.57 -0.01 -20.49
CA VAL A 140 -5.29 -0.34 -21.12
C VAL A 140 -4.17 0.31 -20.31
N TYR A 141 -3.34 -0.53 -19.70
CA TYR A 141 -2.19 -0.09 -18.93
C TYR A 141 -0.96 0.15 -19.82
N GLY A 142 0.10 0.72 -19.23
CA GLY A 142 1.35 1.03 -19.94
C GLY A 142 1.89 -0.14 -20.77
N ALA A 143 2.42 0.15 -21.95
CA ALA A 143 3.01 -0.87 -22.80
C ALA A 143 4.24 -1.49 -22.11
N ALA A 144 4.35 -2.81 -22.11
CA ALA A 144 5.39 -3.54 -21.36
C ALA A 144 6.81 -3.09 -21.70
N ALA A 145 7.06 -2.74 -22.96
CA ALA A 145 8.35 -2.26 -23.44
C ALA A 145 8.73 -0.87 -22.88
N GLU A 146 7.78 -0.10 -22.37
CA GLU A 146 7.96 1.30 -21.96
C GLU A 146 7.86 1.51 -20.45
N LEU A 147 7.46 0.49 -19.68
CA LEU A 147 7.16 0.62 -18.24
C LEU A 147 8.30 1.22 -17.42
N GLN A 148 9.53 0.78 -17.66
CA GLN A 148 10.71 1.32 -16.98
C GLN A 148 10.86 2.82 -17.26
N ALA A 149 10.77 3.22 -18.53
CA ALA A 149 10.91 4.62 -18.94
C ALA A 149 9.76 5.48 -18.43
N MET A 150 8.53 4.97 -18.41
CA MET A 150 7.38 5.65 -17.83
C MET A 150 7.56 5.91 -16.33
N LEU A 151 8.01 4.90 -15.57
CA LEU A 151 8.29 5.07 -14.13
C LEU A 151 9.39 6.10 -13.88
N GLU A 152 10.47 6.04 -14.65
CA GLU A 152 11.58 7.00 -14.55
C GLU A 152 11.12 8.42 -14.85
N TYR A 153 10.31 8.60 -15.90
CA TYR A 153 9.78 9.89 -16.29
C TYR A 153 8.87 10.48 -15.22
N ASP A 154 7.86 9.74 -14.77
CA ASP A 154 6.88 10.26 -13.79
C ASP A 154 7.53 10.58 -12.44
N LEU A 155 8.44 9.73 -11.96
CA LEU A 155 9.19 10.02 -10.73
C LEU A 155 10.17 11.20 -10.90
N ALA A 156 10.76 11.37 -12.09
CA ALA A 156 11.63 12.52 -12.35
C ALA A 156 10.83 13.84 -12.36
N GLN A 157 9.64 13.86 -12.97
CA GLN A 157 8.76 15.03 -12.96
C GLN A 157 8.31 15.38 -11.54
N GLU A 158 7.92 14.38 -10.75
CA GLU A 158 7.52 14.61 -9.37
C GLU A 158 8.67 15.15 -8.51
N LYS A 159 9.88 14.63 -8.70
CA LYS A 159 11.06 15.04 -7.93
C LYS A 159 11.44 16.51 -8.12
N ILE A 160 11.13 17.11 -9.27
CA ILE A 160 11.40 18.53 -9.55
C ILE A 160 10.25 19.46 -9.16
N PHE A 161 9.10 18.90 -8.78
CA PHE A 161 7.94 19.68 -8.34
C PHE A 161 8.21 20.34 -6.98
N SER A 162 7.77 21.59 -6.82
CA SER A 162 7.94 22.32 -5.55
C SER A 162 6.60 22.51 -4.85
N TYR A 163 6.49 21.90 -3.67
CA TYR A 163 5.34 22.06 -2.78
C TYR A 163 5.33 23.38 -1.99
N LYS A 164 6.37 24.22 -2.13
CA LYS A 164 6.57 25.40 -1.28
C LYS A 164 5.50 26.46 -1.56
N GLY A 165 4.77 26.84 -0.50
CA GLY A 165 3.79 27.93 -0.56
C GLY A 165 2.48 27.56 -1.24
N LEU A 166 2.25 26.28 -1.56
CA LEU A 166 0.98 25.79 -2.07
C LEU A 166 -0.05 25.63 -0.94
N SER A 167 -1.32 25.80 -1.29
CA SER A 167 -2.43 25.47 -0.40
C SER A 167 -2.55 23.95 -0.24
N ILE A 168 -3.13 23.48 0.87
CA ILE A 168 -3.33 22.05 1.11
C ILE A 168 -4.17 21.39 0.00
N ASP A 169 -5.17 22.09 -0.54
CA ASP A 169 -6.02 21.56 -1.61
C ASP A 169 -5.22 21.36 -2.91
N THR A 170 -4.37 22.31 -3.27
CA THR A 170 -3.48 22.20 -4.43
C THR A 170 -2.47 21.06 -4.27
N VAL A 171 -1.95 20.86 -3.05
CA VAL A 171 -1.05 19.75 -2.75
C VAL A 171 -1.77 18.41 -2.93
N ILE A 172 -2.99 18.28 -2.40
CA ILE A 172 -3.81 17.07 -2.53
C ILE A 172 -4.13 16.77 -4.00
N GLU A 173 -4.54 17.78 -4.77
CA GLU A 173 -4.85 17.66 -6.19
C GLU A 173 -3.64 17.17 -7.01
N HIS A 174 -2.48 17.79 -6.79
CA HIS A 174 -1.24 17.39 -7.48
C HIS A 174 -0.82 15.96 -7.14
N LEU A 175 -0.82 15.60 -5.84
CA LEU A 175 -0.50 14.25 -5.39
C LEU A 175 -1.47 13.20 -5.93
N ALA A 176 -2.76 13.55 -6.05
CA ALA A 176 -3.78 12.69 -6.63
C ALA A 176 -3.49 12.38 -8.11
N ILE A 177 -3.12 13.41 -8.89
CA ILE A 177 -2.72 13.25 -10.30
C ILE A 177 -1.46 12.38 -10.40
N PHE A 178 -0.45 12.67 -9.57
CA PHE A 178 0.81 11.93 -9.57
C PHE A 178 0.59 10.44 -9.28
N ILE A 179 -0.16 10.09 -8.22
CA ILE A 179 -0.38 8.69 -7.87
C ILE A 179 -1.25 7.97 -8.89
N ALA A 180 -2.24 8.65 -9.50
CA ALA A 180 -3.08 8.08 -10.55
C ALA A 180 -2.25 7.72 -11.79
N ARG A 181 -1.35 8.63 -12.22
CA ARG A 181 -0.42 8.35 -13.33
C ARG A 181 0.51 7.19 -13.02
N LEU A 182 1.10 7.18 -11.82
CA LEU A 182 1.97 6.09 -11.37
C LEU A 182 1.24 4.74 -11.36
N TRP A 183 -0.03 4.73 -10.94
CA TRP A 183 -0.86 3.53 -10.96
C TRP A 183 -1.22 3.08 -12.39
N GLN A 184 -1.52 4.02 -13.29
CA GLN A 184 -1.86 3.74 -14.70
C GLN A 184 -0.71 3.06 -15.47
N ILE A 185 0.54 3.26 -15.03
CA ILE A 185 1.69 2.52 -15.58
C ILE A 185 1.51 1.02 -15.32
N HIS A 186 1.00 0.65 -14.13
CA HIS A 186 0.70 -0.71 -13.69
C HIS A 186 1.84 -1.69 -14.01
N PRO A 187 3.05 -1.46 -13.47
CA PRO A 187 4.26 -2.14 -13.92
C PRO A 187 4.38 -3.60 -13.48
N PHE A 188 3.57 -4.06 -12.53
CA PHE A 188 3.61 -5.43 -12.00
C PHE A 188 2.41 -6.24 -12.46
N GLU A 189 2.52 -7.57 -12.38
CA GLU A 189 1.41 -8.48 -12.67
C GLU A 189 0.31 -8.35 -11.60
N GLU A 190 0.71 -8.31 -10.33
CA GLU A 190 -0.15 -8.14 -9.17
C GLU A 190 0.43 -7.16 -8.14
N GLY A 191 -0.40 -6.65 -7.24
CA GLY A 191 0.03 -5.83 -6.10
C GLY A 191 0.23 -4.33 -6.37
N ASN A 192 0.00 -3.84 -7.60
CA ASN A 192 0.23 -2.43 -7.99
C ASN A 192 -0.41 -1.42 -7.03
N THR A 193 -1.65 -1.65 -6.61
CA THR A 193 -2.37 -0.76 -5.68
C THR A 193 -1.70 -0.69 -4.30
N ARG A 194 -1.36 -1.85 -3.73
CA ARG A 194 -0.70 -1.96 -2.41
C ARG A 194 0.68 -1.29 -2.42
N ILE A 195 1.46 -1.47 -3.49
CA ILE A 195 2.78 -0.85 -3.65
C ILE A 195 2.66 0.67 -3.82
N GLY A 196 1.73 1.13 -4.67
CA GLY A 196 1.48 2.56 -4.88
C GLY A 196 1.11 3.27 -3.59
N ALA A 197 0.21 2.69 -2.79
CA ALA A 197 -0.18 3.23 -1.49
C ALA A 197 1.02 3.29 -0.51
N VAL A 198 1.79 2.22 -0.36
CA VAL A 198 2.96 2.20 0.53
C VAL A 198 4.02 3.21 0.07
N PHE A 199 4.31 3.28 -1.22
CA PHE A 199 5.26 4.23 -1.78
C PHE A 199 4.83 5.68 -1.52
N LEU A 200 3.54 5.99 -1.74
CA LEU A 200 2.99 7.31 -1.46
C LEU A 200 3.08 7.66 0.03
N LEU A 201 2.66 6.76 0.92
CA LEU A 201 2.72 6.99 2.37
C LEU A 201 4.15 7.28 2.85
N LYS A 202 5.14 6.54 2.32
CA LYS A 202 6.54 6.79 2.63
C LYS A 202 7.04 8.09 2.01
N TYR A 203 6.59 8.44 0.81
CA TYR A 203 6.93 9.71 0.17
C TYR A 203 6.35 10.93 0.91
N LEU A 204 5.08 10.89 1.31
CA LEU A 204 4.43 11.94 2.10
C LEU A 204 5.19 12.24 3.39
N LYS A 205 5.69 11.20 4.06
CA LYS A 205 6.54 11.34 5.25
C LYS A 205 7.83 12.13 4.96
N THR A 206 8.41 11.98 3.77
CA THR A 206 9.60 12.79 3.37
C THR A 206 9.27 14.24 3.05
N LEU A 207 8.03 14.53 2.67
CA LEU A 207 7.54 15.89 2.48
C LEU A 207 7.16 16.58 3.80
N GLY A 208 7.23 15.86 4.92
CA GLY A 208 6.89 16.35 6.25
C GLY A 208 5.41 16.19 6.63
N PHE A 209 4.61 15.51 5.80
CA PHE A 209 3.25 15.13 6.16
C PHE A 209 3.28 13.89 7.06
N ASP A 210 2.60 13.96 8.20
CA ASP A 210 2.35 12.81 9.04
C ASP A 210 1.02 12.19 8.67
N ALA A 211 1.04 11.24 7.73
CA ALA A 211 -0.17 10.52 7.31
C ALA A 211 -0.86 9.74 8.46
N SER A 212 -0.26 9.64 9.66
CA SER A 212 -0.89 9.06 10.85
C SER A 212 -1.63 10.05 11.75
N ASN A 213 -1.49 11.36 11.48
CA ASN A 213 -2.04 12.46 12.29
C ASN A 213 -2.70 13.57 11.48
N ASP A 214 -2.35 13.70 10.21
CA ASP A 214 -2.83 14.77 9.37
C ASP A 214 -4.15 14.40 8.70
N ILE A 215 -4.84 15.42 8.21
CA ILE A 215 -6.05 15.35 7.38
C ILE A 215 -5.91 14.33 6.23
N PHE A 216 -4.67 14.02 5.81
CA PHE A 216 -4.35 12.94 4.87
C PHE A 216 -4.70 11.53 5.39
N ALA A 217 -4.79 11.22 6.68
CA ALA A 217 -5.22 9.89 7.13
C ALA A 217 -6.73 9.69 6.87
N GLU A 218 -7.52 10.69 7.27
CA GLU A 218 -8.98 10.70 7.16
C GLU A 218 -9.42 10.88 5.71
N ASN A 219 -8.73 11.75 4.97
CA ASN A 219 -9.01 12.00 3.57
C ASN A 219 -8.24 11.10 2.63
N ALA A 220 -6.99 10.70 2.85
CA ALA A 220 -6.25 9.87 1.88
C ALA A 220 -6.56 8.37 1.98
N CYS A 221 -7.13 7.79 3.04
CA CYS A 221 -7.62 6.40 2.92
C CYS A 221 -8.92 6.37 2.08
N ILE A 222 -9.84 7.31 2.37
CA ILE A 222 -11.09 7.49 1.63
C ILE A 222 -10.84 8.09 0.23
N GLN A 223 -9.82 8.92 0.04
CA GLN A 223 -9.34 9.45 -1.25
C GLN A 223 -8.35 8.51 -1.91
N LEU A 224 -7.69 7.55 -1.26
CA LEU A 224 -7.04 6.44 -1.99
C LEU A 224 -8.05 5.36 -2.37
N GLN A 225 -9.31 5.48 -1.97
CA GLN A 225 -10.42 4.80 -2.62
C GLN A 225 -11.11 5.73 -3.62
N ASN A 226 -11.26 7.02 -3.30
CA ASN A 226 -12.01 7.98 -4.12
C ASN A 226 -11.19 8.69 -5.20
N ILE A 227 -9.90 8.95 -5.07
CA ILE A 227 -8.99 9.36 -6.18
C ILE A 227 -8.98 8.27 -7.23
N TRP A 228 -9.07 7.01 -6.79
CA TRP A 228 -9.15 5.86 -7.66
C TRP A 228 -10.53 5.83 -8.36
N CYS A 229 -11.63 6.18 -7.65
CA CYS A 229 -12.97 6.39 -8.24
C CYS A 229 -13.09 7.64 -9.13
N VAL A 230 -12.42 8.74 -8.79
CA VAL A 230 -12.66 10.07 -9.36
C VAL A 230 -11.76 10.34 -10.55
N PHE A 231 -10.49 9.90 -10.54
CA PHE A 231 -9.61 10.09 -11.71
C PHE A 231 -9.89 9.09 -12.84
N CYS A 232 -10.33 7.88 -12.53
CA CYS A 232 -10.76 6.91 -13.53
C CYS A 232 -12.00 7.40 -14.31
N VAL A 233 -12.95 8.08 -13.66
CA VAL A 233 -14.18 8.58 -14.32
C VAL A 233 -13.96 9.90 -15.09
N ILE A 234 -12.94 10.69 -14.74
CA ILE A 234 -12.74 12.03 -15.35
C ILE A 234 -11.77 11.99 -16.54
N TYR A 235 -10.87 11.01 -16.62
CA TYR A 235 -9.80 10.97 -17.63
C TYR A 235 -9.70 9.68 -18.46
N CYS A 236 -10.67 8.76 -18.37
CA CYS A 236 -10.85 7.65 -19.32
C CYS A 236 -12.16 7.83 -20.11
#